data_AF-A0A0P7W2J6-F1
#
_entry.id   AF-A0A0P7W2J6-F1
#
_cell.length_a   1.000
_cell.length_b   1.000
_cell.length_c   1.000
_cell.angle_alpha   90.00
_cell.angle_beta   90.00
_cell.angle_gamma   90.00
#
_symmetry.space_group_name_H-M   'P 1'
#
loop_
_entity.id
_entity.type
_entity.pdbx_description
1 polymer ?
#
loop_
_entity_poly.entity_id
_entity_poly.type
_entity_poly.pdbx_seq_one_letter_code
_entity_poly.pdbx_strand_id
1 'polypeptide(L)' 'MLAGCTTASPRVLSADDYSIALRVKDENQRAARDEARDYCGERNREARLRSVTPTGDDRTVLTFGCV' A
#
# COMPACT_ATOMS: atom_id res chain seq x y z
N MET A 1 22.20 15.15 -14.32
CA MET A 1 21.39 15.36 -13.11
C MET A 1 20.37 14.24 -13.05
N LEU A 2 20.59 13.23 -12.19
CA LEU A 2 19.63 12.16 -11.99
C LEU A 2 18.44 12.76 -11.24
N ALA A 3 17.40 13.15 -11.99
CA ALA A 3 16.13 13.55 -11.43
C ALA A 3 15.61 12.36 -10.62
N GLY A 4 15.70 12.47 -9.30
CA GLY A 4 15.12 11.50 -8.39
C GLY A 4 13.64 11.43 -8.71
N CYS A 5 13.21 10.32 -9.31
CA CYS A 5 11.82 9.95 -9.33
C CYS A 5 11.42 9.73 -7.87
N THR A 6 10.98 10.78 -7.19
CA THR A 6 10.18 10.66 -5.96
C THR A 6 8.83 10.09 -6.37
N THR A 7 8.82 8.83 -6.81
CA THR A 7 7.62 7.99 -6.77
C THR A 7 7.23 8.02 -5.31
N ALA A 8 6.10 8.66 -4.97
CA ALA A 8 5.68 8.78 -3.59
C ALA A 8 5.39 7.38 -3.05
N SER A 9 6.39 6.77 -2.41
CA SER A 9 6.30 5.40 -1.92
C SER A 9 5.18 5.30 -0.89
N PRO A 10 4.39 4.21 -0.89
CA PRO A 10 3.40 3.96 0.12
C PRO A 10 4.06 3.98 1.50
N ARG A 11 3.41 4.62 2.47
CA ARG A 11 3.85 4.59 3.87
C ARG A 11 3.07 3.52 4.60
N VAL A 12 3.75 2.53 5.16
CA VAL A 12 3.14 1.54 6.05
C VAL A 12 2.62 2.22 7.32
N LEU A 13 1.34 2.02 7.62
CA LEU A 13 0.70 2.46 8.86
C LEU A 13 0.62 1.34 9.89
N SER A 14 0.28 0.13 9.43
CA SER A 14 0.24 -1.08 10.24
C SER A 14 0.48 -2.31 9.36
N ALA A 15 1.07 -3.36 9.92
CA ALA A 15 1.29 -4.62 9.25
C ALA A 15 1.29 -5.76 10.28
N ASP A 16 0.62 -6.85 9.95
CA ASP A 16 0.55 -8.09 10.71
C ASP A 16 0.54 -9.29 9.75
N ASP A 17 0.55 -10.51 10.27
CA ASP A 17 0.63 -11.73 9.44
C ASP A 17 -0.49 -11.86 8.40
N TYR A 18 -1.64 -11.24 8.65
CA TYR A 18 -2.84 -11.36 7.84
C TYR A 18 -3.25 -10.06 7.15
N SER A 19 -2.61 -8.92 7.44
CA SER A 19 -3.01 -7.64 6.88
C SER A 19 -1.90 -6.60 6.82
N ILE A 20 -2.02 -5.66 5.87
CA ILE A 20 -1.17 -4.49 5.76
C ILE A 20 -2.01 -3.25 5.41
N ALA A 21 -1.80 -2.16 6.12
CA ALA A 21 -2.40 -0.86 5.85
C ALA A 21 -1.35 0.12 5.35
N LEU A 22 -1.60 0.70 4.18
CA LEU A 22 -0.68 1.58 3.47
C LEU A 22 -1.35 2.93 3.22
N ARG A 23 -0.70 4.02 3.61
CA ARG A 23 -1.08 5.37 3.24
C ARG A 23 -0.33 5.80 1.99
N VAL A 24 -1.05 6.25 0.97
CA VAL A 24 -0.48 6.69 -0.30
C VAL A 24 -1.25 7.88 -0.84
N LYS A 25 -0.65 8.64 -1.76
CA LYS A 25 -1.41 9.65 -2.51
C LYS A 25 -2.43 8.97 -3.42
N ASP A 26 -3.55 9.64 -3.68
CA ASP A 26 -4.65 9.11 -4.48
C ASP A 26 -4.22 8.76 -5.92
N GLU A 27 -3.34 9.57 -6.50
CA GLU A 27 -2.73 9.31 -7.81
C GLU A 27 -1.78 8.09 -7.84
N ASN A 28 -1.32 7.62 -6.66
CA ASN A 28 -0.29 6.59 -6.52
C ASN A 28 -0.79 5.29 -5.87
N GLN A 29 -2.11 5.03 -5.86
CA GLN A 29 -2.68 3.80 -5.29
C GLN A 29 -2.08 2.51 -5.87
N ARG A 30 -1.58 2.54 -7.10
CA ARG A 30 -0.90 1.39 -7.73
C ARG A 30 0.33 0.95 -6.93
N ALA A 31 1.11 1.90 -6.43
CA ALA A 31 2.29 1.60 -5.61
C ALA A 31 1.91 0.87 -4.32
N ALA A 32 0.78 1.23 -3.69
CA ALA A 32 0.29 0.53 -2.50
C ALA A 32 -0.16 -0.91 -2.81
N ARG A 33 -0.70 -1.16 -4.00
CA ARG A 33 -1.07 -2.53 -4.43
C ARG A 33 0.18 -3.38 -4.68
N ASP A 34 1.19 -2.81 -5.32
CA ASP A 34 2.46 -3.51 -5.56
C ASP A 34 3.16 -3.84 -4.23
N GLU A 35 3.27 -2.87 -3.32
CA GLU A 35 3.83 -3.08 -1.97
C GLU A 35 3.07 -4.15 -1.17
N ALA A 36 1.73 -4.11 -1.20
CA ALA A 36 0.93 -5.12 -0.50
C ALA A 36 1.09 -6.52 -1.11
N ARG A 37 1.22 -6.62 -2.44
CA ARG A 37 1.47 -7.89 -3.13
C ARG A 37 2.80 -8.47 -2.72
N ASP A 38 3.84 -7.66 -2.64
CA ASP A 38 5.17 -8.11 -2.25
C ASP A 38 5.17 -8.53 -0.76
N TYR A 39 4.55 -7.74 0.12
CA TYR A 39 4.39 -8.07 1.55
C TYR A 39 3.66 -9.41 1.79
N CYS A 40 2.50 -9.62 1.15
CA CYS A 40 1.78 -10.89 1.30
C CYS A 40 2.49 -12.04 0.56
N GLY A 41 3.15 -11.75 -0.55
CA GLY A 41 3.90 -12.70 -1.37
C GLY A 41 5.08 -13.33 -0.64
N GLU A 42 5.81 -12.56 0.18
CA GLU A 42 6.85 -13.10 1.08
C GLU A 42 6.33 -14.20 2.02
N ARG A 43 5.02 -14.20 2.30
CA ARG A 43 4.32 -15.15 3.17
C ARG A 43 3.57 -16.24 2.39
N ASN A 44 3.77 -16.34 1.06
CA ASN A 44 3.01 -17.21 0.17
C ASN A 44 1.49 -16.97 0.22
N ARG A 45 1.06 -15.70 0.36
CA ARG A 45 -0.35 -15.29 0.41
C ARG A 45 -0.67 -14.29 -0.71
N GLU A 46 -1.93 -14.25 -1.12
CA GLU A 46 -2.44 -13.24 -2.04
C GLU A 46 -2.82 -11.97 -1.29
N ALA A 47 -2.42 -10.81 -1.81
CA ALA A 47 -2.89 -9.53 -1.31
C ALA A 47 -4.28 -9.20 -1.87
N ARG A 48 -5.29 -9.13 -1.01
CA ARG A 48 -6.63 -8.68 -1.38
C ARG A 48 -7.01 -7.39 -0.69
N LEU A 49 -7.42 -6.40 -1.50
CA LEU A 49 -7.90 -5.13 -1.00
C LEU A 49 -9.17 -5.32 -0.16
N ARG A 50 -9.13 -4.88 1.10
CA ARG A 50 -10.24 -4.97 2.06
C ARG A 50 -11.00 -3.66 2.19
N SER A 51 -10.27 -2.55 2.28
CA SER A 51 -10.86 -1.23 2.46
C SER A 51 -10.00 -0.13 1.85
N VAL A 52 -10.68 0.95 1.47
CA VAL A 52 -10.08 2.18 0.94
C VAL A 52 -10.68 3.33 1.75
N THR A 53 -9.87 3.99 2.58
CA THR A 53 -10.32 5.06 3.47
C THR A 53 -9.64 6.37 3.07
N PRO A 54 -10.37 7.36 2.53
CA PRO A 54 -9.83 8.68 2.30
C PRO A 54 -9.42 9.34 3.61
N THR A 55 -8.24 9.95 3.67
CA THR A 55 -7.71 10.58 4.90
C THR A 55 -7.64 12.11 4.84
N GLY A 56 -8.11 12.72 3.75
CA GLY A 56 -7.83 14.13 3.44
C GLY A 56 -6.44 14.31 2.83
N ASP A 57 -6.14 15.52 2.35
CA ASP A 57 -4.84 15.89 1.74
C ASP A 57 -4.42 15.05 0.51
N ASP A 58 -5.36 14.70 -0.36
CA ASP A 58 -5.16 13.87 -1.56
C ASP A 58 -4.49 12.51 -1.26
N ARG A 59 -4.78 11.97 -0.08
CA ARG A 59 -4.25 10.70 0.40
C ARG A 59 -5.35 9.75 0.82
N THR A 60 -5.06 8.48 0.60
CA THR A 60 -5.91 7.37 0.92
C THR A 60 -5.11 6.32 1.68
N VAL A 61 -5.78 5.70 2.65
CA VAL A 61 -5.31 4.48 3.33
C VAL A 61 -5.97 3.28 2.68
N LEU A 62 -5.15 2.39 2.12
CA LEU A 62 -5.57 1.12 1.58
C LEU A 62 -5.18 0.03 2.56
N THR A 63 -6.15 -0.79 2.97
CA THR A 63 -5.89 -1.97 3.80
C THR A 63 -6.06 -3.20 2.94
N PHE A 64 -5.05 -4.07 2.97
CA PHE A 64 -5.03 -5.35 2.28
C PHE A 64 -5.02 -6.47 3.31
N GLY A 65 -5.74 -7.55 3.03
CA GLY A 65 -5.59 -8.81 3.74
C GLY A 65 -4.72 -9.76 2.94
N CYS A 66 -3.82 -10.48 3.61
CA CYS A 66 -3.07 -11.58 3.05
C CYS A 66 -3.89 -12.87 3.22
N VAL A 67 -4.38 -13.42 2.11
CA VAL A 67 -5.26 -14.61 2.07
C VAL A 67 -4.63 -15.79 1.36
#